data_AF-A0A354FF31-F1
#
_entry.id   AF-A0A354FF31-F1
#
_cell.length_a   1.000
_cell.length_b   1.000
_cell.length_c   1.000
_cell.angle_alpha   90.00
_cell.angle_beta   90.00
_cell.angle_gamma   90.00
#
_symmetry.space_group_name_H-M   'P 1'
#
loop_
_entity.id
_entity.type
_entity.pdbx_description
1 polymer ?
#
loop_
_entity_poly.entity_id
_entity_poly.type
_entity_poly.pdbx_seq_one_letter_code
_entity_poly.pdbx_strand_id
1 'polypeptide(L)'
;IPQNTGNIARLCAATGCHLHLIGPLGFSLQNKHLKRAGLDYWDLVDIHIYDDFEDFTAKQPNARYYYITTKGKRNYNEFDFQPGDFFVFGSETQGLP
;
A
#
# COMPACT_ATOMS: atom_id res chain seq x y z
N ILE A 1 -1.11 1.93 15.69
CA ILE A 1 -0.99 1.69 14.23
C ILE A 1 -2.19 0.82 13.89
N PRO A 2 -2.99 1.12 12.85
CA PRO A 2 -3.87 0.09 12.33
C PRO A 2 -2.98 -1.09 11.94
N GLN A 3 -3.08 -2.22 12.66
CA GLN A 3 -2.11 -3.31 12.64
C GLN A 3 -1.75 -3.76 11.21
N ASN A 4 -2.72 -3.61 10.29
CA ASN A 4 -2.60 -3.91 8.88
C ASN A 4 -1.52 -3.11 8.15
N THR A 5 -1.46 -1.77 8.30
CA THR A 5 -0.45 -0.97 7.60
C THR A 5 0.96 -1.33 8.07
N GLY A 6 1.13 -1.58 9.37
CA GLY A 6 2.44 -2.01 9.90
C GLY A 6 2.86 -3.39 9.37
N ASN A 7 1.92 -4.33 9.27
CA ASN A 7 2.17 -5.65 8.70
C ASN A 7 2.51 -5.57 7.20
N ILE A 8 1.82 -4.70 6.44
CA ILE A 8 2.11 -4.45 5.02
C ILE A 8 3.49 -3.81 4.86
N ALA A 9 3.85 -2.82 5.69
CA ALA A 9 5.19 -2.24 5.65
C ALA A 9 6.26 -3.31 5.87
N ARG A 10 6.08 -4.23 6.83
CA ARG A 10 7.01 -5.35 7.03
C ARG A 10 7.08 -6.28 5.82
N LEU A 11 5.97 -6.55 5.16
CA LEU A 11 5.95 -7.34 3.92
C LEU A 11 6.77 -6.64 2.83
N CYS A 12 6.51 -5.34 2.60
CA CYS A 12 7.25 -4.53 1.64
C CYS A 12 8.77 -4.51 1.93
N ALA A 13 9.17 -4.40 3.21
CA ALA A 13 10.57 -4.45 3.60
C ALA A 13 11.23 -5.80 3.26
N ALA A 14 10.47 -6.90 3.40
CA ALA A 14 10.96 -8.25 3.13
C ALA A 14 10.98 -8.58 1.63
N THR A 15 10.07 -8.01 0.84
CA THR A 15 9.92 -8.32 -0.59
C THR A 15 10.58 -7.29 -1.51
N GLY A 16 11.04 -6.15 -0.98
CA GLY A 16 11.54 -5.03 -1.77
C GLY A 16 10.44 -4.29 -2.53
N CYS A 17 9.17 -4.45 -2.14
CA CYS A 17 8.06 -3.71 -2.73
C CYS A 17 7.99 -2.29 -2.16
N HIS A 18 7.57 -1.34 -2.99
CA HIS A 18 7.29 0.03 -2.56
C HIS A 18 5.90 0.08 -1.90
N LEU A 19 5.74 0.93 -0.88
CA LEU A 19 4.46 1.13 -0.19
C LEU A 19 3.89 2.51 -0.53
N HIS A 20 2.73 2.51 -1.19
CA HIS A 20 2.00 3.73 -1.55
C HIS A 20 0.78 3.90 -0.64
N LEU A 21 0.70 5.00 0.09
CA LEU A 21 -0.41 5.33 0.99
C LEU A 21 -1.19 6.52 0.44
N ILE A 22 -2.50 6.39 0.27
CA ILE A 22 -3.36 7.34 -0.43
C ILE A 22 -4.46 7.86 0.51
N GLY A 23 -4.65 9.18 0.56
CA GLY A 23 -5.71 9.82 1.36
C GLY A 23 -5.20 10.32 2.72
N PRO A 24 -6.05 11.06 3.48
CA PRO A 24 -5.73 11.39 4.85
C PRO A 24 -5.59 10.11 5.65
N LEU A 25 -4.37 9.82 6.09
CA LEU A 25 -4.10 8.64 6.91
C LEU A 25 -4.79 8.80 8.26
N GLY A 26 -5.61 7.83 8.66
CA GLY A 26 -6.23 7.80 9.99
C GLY A 26 -5.23 7.63 11.15
N PHE A 27 -3.93 7.78 10.90
CA PHE A 27 -2.84 7.62 11.86
C PHE A 27 -1.61 8.43 11.43
N SER A 28 -0.76 8.77 12.39
CA SER A 28 0.54 9.42 12.12
C SER A 28 1.66 8.39 11.99
N LEU A 29 2.45 8.52 10.93
CA LEU A 29 3.68 7.75 10.69
C LEU A 29 4.85 8.18 11.58
N GLN A 30 4.76 9.33 12.25
CA GLN A 30 5.81 9.87 13.12
C GLN A 30 5.60 9.50 14.59
N ASN A 31 4.55 8.73 14.88
CA ASN A 31 4.14 8.50 16.26
C ASN A 31 5.21 7.68 16.99
N LYS A 32 5.79 8.25 18.07
CA LYS A 32 6.85 7.65 18.91
C LYS A 32 6.55 6.22 19.38
N HIS A 33 5.29 5.79 19.35
CA HIS A 33 4.86 4.42 19.58
C HIS A 33 5.36 3.39 18.53
N LEU A 34 5.75 3.82 17.33
CA LEU A 34 6.31 2.98 16.26
C LEU A 34 7.72 2.46 16.61
N LYS A 35 8.58 3.33 17.18
CA LYS A 35 9.93 2.97 17.65
C LYS A 35 9.93 1.95 18.79
N ARG A 36 8.88 1.92 19.61
CA ARG A 36 8.86 1.08 20.83
C ARG A 36 8.32 -0.34 20.62
N ALA A 37 7.79 -0.62 19.43
CA ALA A 37 7.32 -1.95 19.05
C ALA A 37 8.41 -2.81 18.36
N GLY A 38 9.68 -2.34 18.33
CA GLY A 38 10.80 -3.07 17.72
C GLY A 38 10.70 -3.19 16.19
N LEU A 39 9.95 -2.28 15.56
CA LEU A 39 9.67 -2.26 14.12
C LEU A 39 10.38 -1.07 13.45
N ASP A 40 11.71 -1.18 13.26
CA ASP A 40 12.54 -0.23 12.47
C ASP A 40 12.37 -0.41 10.95
N TYR A 41 11.33 -1.11 10.50
CA TYR A 41 11.12 -1.39 9.07
C TYR A 41 10.73 -0.15 8.26
N TRP A 42 10.29 0.92 8.90
CA TRP A 42 9.92 2.16 8.20
C TRP A 42 11.09 2.79 7.45
N ASP A 43 12.31 2.60 7.96
CA ASP A 43 13.54 3.06 7.29
C ASP A 43 14.00 2.07 6.19
N LEU A 44 13.41 0.87 6.14
CA LEU A 44 13.72 -0.19 5.18
C LEU A 44 12.71 -0.28 4.03
N VAL A 45 11.62 0.48 4.10
CA VAL A 45 10.56 0.50 3.08
C VAL A 45 10.60 1.84 2.37
N ASP A 46 10.55 1.80 1.05
CA ASP A 46 10.29 3.00 0.27
C ASP A 46 8.80 3.35 0.33
N ILE A 47 8.49 4.46 1.01
CA ILE A 47 7.12 4.86 1.31
C ILE A 47 6.81 6.17 0.61
N HIS A 48 5.73 6.15 -0.17
CA HIS A 48 5.17 7.31 -0.82
C HIS A 48 3.78 7.61 -0.29
N ILE A 49 3.51 8.89 -0.01
CA ILE A 49 2.22 9.36 0.50
C ILE A 49 1.61 10.30 -0.53
N TYR A 50 0.32 10.13 -0.78
CA TYR A 50 -0.46 10.90 -1.75
C TYR A 50 -1.71 11.46 -1.06
N ASP A 51 -2.10 12.67 -1.43
CA ASP A 51 -3.25 13.33 -0.85
C ASP A 51 -4.56 12.63 -1.21
N ASP A 52 -4.64 12.11 -2.44
CA ASP A 52 -5.76 11.34 -2.97
C ASP A 52 -5.34 10.43 -4.13
N PHE A 53 -6.30 9.68 -4.68
CA PHE A 53 -6.04 8.73 -5.76
C PHE A 53 -5.72 9.41 -7.09
N GLU A 54 -6.21 10.64 -7.30
CA GLU A 54 -5.93 11.42 -8.50
C GLU A 54 -4.47 11.87 -8.51
N ASP A 55 -3.95 12.39 -7.40
CA ASP A 55 -2.53 12.72 -7.23
C ASP A 55 -1.62 11.50 -7.47
N PHE A 56 -2.02 10.34 -6.96
CA PHE A 56 -1.29 9.09 -7.19
C PHE A 56 -1.25 8.70 -8.68
N THR A 57 -2.40 8.67 -9.35
CA THR A 57 -2.50 8.26 -10.76
C THR A 57 -1.84 9.26 -11.71
N ALA A 58 -1.91 10.56 -11.41
CA ALA A 58 -1.21 11.61 -12.16
C ALA A 58 0.31 11.42 -12.14
N LYS A 59 0.86 10.95 -11.01
CA LYS A 59 2.29 10.62 -10.86
C LYS A 59 2.69 9.28 -11.47
N GLN A 60 1.72 8.43 -11.84
CA GLN A 60 1.94 7.07 -12.35
C GLN A 60 1.15 6.80 -13.66
N PRO A 61 1.31 7.61 -14.71
CA PRO A 61 0.41 7.61 -15.87
C PRO A 61 0.41 6.32 -16.70
N ASN A 62 1.48 5.52 -16.63
CA ASN A 62 1.64 4.28 -17.41
C ASN A 62 1.63 3.02 -16.52
N ALA A 63 1.18 3.15 -15.28
CA ALA A 63 1.16 2.03 -14.34
C ALA A 63 0.06 1.02 -14.66
N ARG A 64 0.34 -0.25 -14.35
CA ARG A 64 -0.62 -1.34 -14.42
C ARG A 64 -1.19 -1.59 -13.03
N TYR A 65 -2.49 -1.35 -12.87
CA TYR A 65 -3.18 -1.48 -11.59
C TYR A 65 -3.95 -2.79 -11.48
N TYR A 66 -3.74 -3.49 -10.37
CA TYR A 66 -4.47 -4.68 -9.96
C TYR A 66 -5.30 -4.37 -8.72
N TYR A 67 -6.59 -4.23 -8.93
CA TYR A 67 -7.56 -3.92 -7.89
C TYR A 67 -7.99 -5.18 -7.15
N ILE A 68 -7.64 -5.27 -5.87
CA ILE A 68 -7.91 -6.45 -5.05
C ILE A 68 -9.26 -6.27 -4.34
N THR A 69 -10.25 -7.06 -4.76
CA THR A 69 -11.62 -6.98 -4.26
C THR A 69 -12.30 -8.34 -4.27
N THR A 70 -13.22 -8.56 -3.33
CA THR A 70 -14.07 -9.75 -3.26
C THR A 70 -15.11 -9.80 -4.38
N LYS A 71 -15.33 -8.68 -5.09
CA LYS A 71 -16.25 -8.57 -6.24
C LYS A 71 -15.57 -8.83 -7.60
N GLY A 72 -14.29 -9.19 -7.58
CA GLY A 72 -13.52 -9.48 -8.79
C GLY A 72 -14.05 -10.71 -9.52
N LYS A 73 -13.92 -10.72 -10.85
CA LYS A 73 -14.35 -11.85 -11.71
C LYS A 73 -13.24 -12.83 -12.05
N ARG A 74 -11.99 -12.47 -11.77
CA ARG A 74 -10.78 -13.23 -12.13
C ARG A 74 -9.94 -13.45 -10.88
N ASN A 75 -9.35 -14.63 -10.78
CA ASN A 75 -8.44 -14.97 -9.69
C ASN A 75 -7.06 -14.36 -9.93
N TYR A 76 -6.32 -14.12 -8.84
CA TYR A 76 -4.99 -13.49 -8.89
C TYR A 76 -3.97 -14.31 -9.69
N ASN A 77 -4.15 -15.62 -9.81
CA ASN A 77 -3.24 -16.52 -10.54
C ASN A 77 -3.51 -16.57 -12.05
N GLU A 78 -4.48 -15.82 -12.55
CA GLU A 78 -4.79 -15.73 -14.00
C GLU A 78 -4.06 -14.56 -14.68
N PHE A 79 -3.20 -13.85 -13.96
CA PHE A 79 -2.53 -12.65 -14.45
C PHE A 79 -1.02 -12.85 -14.56
N ASP A 80 -0.45 -12.32 -15.65
CA ASP A 80 1.00 -12.25 -15.84
C ASP A 80 1.53 -10.95 -15.22
N PHE A 81 1.92 -11.05 -13.95
CA PHE A 81 2.53 -9.93 -13.22
C PHE A 81 3.91 -9.59 -13.78
N GLN A 82 4.20 -8.29 -13.85
CA GLN A 82 5.48 -7.76 -14.27
C GLN A 82 6.05 -6.81 -13.20
N PRO A 83 7.39 -6.63 -13.15
CA PRO A 83 8.00 -5.61 -12.31
C PRO A 83 7.39 -4.23 -12.59
N GLY A 84 7.02 -3.52 -11.52
CA GLY A 84 6.36 -2.22 -11.61
C GLY A 84 4.82 -2.27 -11.60
N ASP A 85 4.22 -3.47 -11.54
CA ASP A 85 2.77 -3.59 -11.32
C ASP A 85 2.37 -3.13 -9.92
N PHE A 86 1.19 -2.50 -9.83
CA PHE A 86 0.63 -1.98 -8.59
C PHE A 86 -0.51 -2.85 -8.09
N PHE A 87 -0.44 -3.28 -6.84
CA PHE A 87 -1.54 -3.94 -6.14
C PHE A 87 -2.30 -2.92 -5.30
N VAL A 88 -3.53 -2.60 -5.72
CA VAL A 88 -4.37 -1.59 -5.07
C VAL A 88 -5.35 -2.27 -4.13
N PHE A 89 -5.24 -1.91 -2.85
CA PHE A 89 -6.12 -2.38 -1.79
C PHE A 89 -7.04 -1.25 -1.34
N GLY A 90 -8.31 -1.59 -1.14
CA GLY A 90 -9.28 -0.67 -0.56
C GLY A 90 -9.09 -0.47 0.94
N SER A 91 -9.77 0.53 1.51
CA SER A 91 -9.90 0.60 2.96
C SER A 91 -10.75 -0.56 3.46
N GLU A 92 -10.49 -1.06 4.68
CA GLU A 92 -11.27 -2.17 5.25
C GLU A 92 -12.77 -1.85 5.35
N THR A 93 -13.11 -0.57 5.53
CA THR A 93 -14.49 -0.13 5.75
C THR A 93 -15.22 0.21 4.45
N GLN A 94 -14.56 0.91 3.52
CA GLN A 94 -15.20 1.43 2.30
C GLN A 94 -14.85 0.62 1.04
N GLY A 95 -13.85 -0.27 1.11
CA GLY A 95 -13.32 -0.95 -0.06
C GLY A 95 -12.53 0.00 -0.96
N LEU A 96 -12.43 -0.36 -2.24
CA LEU A 96 -11.82 0.47 -3.27
C LEU A 96 -12.79 1.62 -3.65
N PRO A 97 -12.26 2.80 -4.01
CA PRO A 97 -13.08 3.86 -4.61
C PRO A 97 -13.73 3.41 -5.92
#